data_AF-A0A8I1WAQ3-F1
#
_entry.id   AF-A0A8I1WAQ3-F1
#
_cell.length_a   1.000
_cell.length_b   1.000
_cell.length_c   1.000
_cell.angle_alpha   90.00
_cell.angle_beta   90.00
_cell.angle_gamma   90.00
#
_symmetry.space_group_name_H-M   'P 1'
#
loop_
_entity.id
_entity.type
_entity.pdbx_description
1 polymer ?
#
loop_
_entity_poly.entity_id
_entity_poly.type
_entity_poly.pdbx_seq_one_letter_code
_entity_poly.pdbx_strand_id
1 'polypeptide(L)' 'MPRELAIEFSRVTEAAALAGYKWLGRGANNTADDAAVRALRLMLNPVDIPGHLAIGAGALDEAP' A
#
# COMPACT_ATOMS: atom_id res chain seq x y z
N MET A 1 -13.01 -16.15 -2.26
CA MET A 1 -11.84 -15.56 -1.58
C MET A 1 -11.49 -16.43 -0.39
N PRO A 2 -10.27 -16.98 -0.32
CA PRO A 2 -9.81 -17.72 0.86
C PRO A 2 -9.93 -16.86 2.13
N ARG A 3 -10.31 -17.49 3.25
CA ARG A 3 -10.43 -16.80 4.55
C ARG A 3 -9.08 -16.27 5.02
N GLU A 4 -7.97 -16.88 4.60
CA GLU A 4 -6.63 -16.41 4.91
C GLU A 4 -6.32 -15.04 4.29
N LEU A 5 -6.90 -14.68 3.13
CA LEU A 5 -6.62 -13.38 2.50
C LEU A 5 -7.07 -12.19 3.36
N ALA A 6 -8.10 -12.38 4.19
CA ALA A 6 -8.60 -11.32 5.05
C ALA A 6 -7.52 -10.83 6.04
N ILE A 7 -6.74 -11.75 6.62
CA ILE A 7 -5.67 -11.35 7.55
C ILE A 7 -4.45 -10.79 6.81
N GLU A 8 -4.16 -11.29 5.62
CA GLU A 8 -3.07 -10.76 4.78
C GLU A 8 -3.35 -9.33 4.34
N PHE A 9 -4.58 -9.03 3.91
CA PHE A 9 -4.96 -7.66 3.57
C PHE A 9 -4.98 -6.72 4.79
N SER A 10 -5.34 -7.19 5.98
CA SER A 10 -5.18 -6.39 7.22
C SER A 10 -3.73 -5.99 7.43
N ARG A 11 -2.78 -6.93 7.26
CA ARG A 11 -1.35 -6.65 7.43
C ARG A 11 -0.81 -5.66 6.39
N VAL A 12 -1.33 -5.71 5.17
CA VAL A 12 -0.97 -4.76 4.11
C VAL A 12 -1.37 -3.34 4.52
N THR A 13 -2.60 -3.14 5.01
CA THR A 13 -3.07 -1.82 5.43
C THR A 13 -2.36 -1.31 6.68
N GLU A 14 -2.07 -2.19 7.64
CA GLU A 14 -1.27 -1.89 8.83
C GLU A 14 0.13 -1.38 8.46
N ALA A 15 0.83 -2.07 7.54
CA ALA A 15 2.16 -1.66 7.10
C ALA A 15 2.14 -0.30 6.39
N ALA A 16 1.16 -0.06 5.52
CA ALA A 16 0.98 1.21 4.83
C ALA A 16 0.70 2.36 5.81
N ALA A 17 -0.19 2.13 6.78
CA ALA A 17 -0.52 3.10 7.83
C ALA A 17 0.69 3.45 8.70
N LEU A 18 1.47 2.45 9.14
CA LEU A 18 2.69 2.68 9.93
C LEU A 18 3.77 3.41 9.13
N ALA A 19 3.90 3.17 7.83
CA ALA A 19 4.84 3.88 6.97
C ALA A 19 4.45 5.35 6.80
N GLY A 20 3.17 5.63 6.54
CA GLY A 20 2.63 6.99 6.45
C GLY A 20 2.68 7.75 7.79
N TYR A 21 2.41 7.07 8.90
CA TYR A 21 2.41 7.66 10.24
C TYR A 21 3.74 8.35 10.61
N LYS A 22 4.88 7.84 10.10
CA LYS A 22 6.20 8.45 10.31
C LYS A 22 6.29 9.91 9.84
N TRP A 23 5.38 10.32 8.95
CA TRP A 23 5.33 11.65 8.35
C TRP A 23 4.19 12.54 8.87
N LEU A 24 3.43 12.06 9.86
CA LEU A 24 2.33 12.81 10.46
C LEU A 24 2.83 14.16 11.01
N GLY A 25 2.15 15.25 10.62
CA GLY A 25 2.47 16.61 11.07
C GLY A 25 3.73 17.23 10.45
N ARG A 26 4.38 16.56 9.48
CA ARG A 26 5.63 17.06 8.86
C ARG A 26 5.44 17.95 7.64
N GLY A 27 4.20 18.17 7.19
CA GLY A 27 3.91 18.94 5.97
C GLY A 27 4.45 18.33 4.67
N ALA A 28 4.85 17.05 4.70
CA ALA A 28 5.50 16.34 3.59
C ALA A 28 4.55 15.32 2.94
N ASN A 29 3.45 15.81 2.35
CA ASN A 29 2.35 14.96 1.86
C ASN A 29 2.82 13.91 0.84
N ASN A 30 3.54 14.31 -0.21
CA ASN A 30 3.99 13.39 -1.25
C ASN A 30 4.92 12.31 -0.70
N THR A 31 5.81 12.68 0.23
CA THR A 31 6.72 11.71 0.87
C THR A 31 5.98 10.73 1.78
N ALA A 32 4.93 11.20 2.46
CA ALA A 32 4.07 10.34 3.27
C ALA A 32 3.30 9.33 2.41
N ASP A 33 2.74 9.81 1.29
CA ASP A 33 2.02 8.98 0.33
C ASP A 33 2.93 7.94 -0.32
N ASP A 34 4.08 8.36 -0.84
CA ASP A 34 5.12 7.47 -1.38
C ASP A 34 5.56 6.39 -0.38
N ALA A 35 5.70 6.75 0.90
CA ALA A 35 6.06 5.80 1.94
C ALA A 35 4.95 4.75 2.16
N ALA A 36 3.69 5.17 2.18
CA ALA A 36 2.54 4.28 2.32
C ALA A 36 2.38 3.37 1.09
N VAL A 37 2.44 3.92 -0.12
CA VAL A 37 2.32 3.17 -1.39
C VAL A 37 3.42 2.12 -1.51
N ARG A 38 4.68 2.46 -1.20
CA ARG A 38 5.78 1.49 -1.22
C ARG A 38 5.58 0.35 -0.22
N ALA A 39 5.17 0.66 1.00
CA ALA A 39 4.89 -0.35 2.03
C ALA A 39 3.73 -1.27 1.61
N LEU A 40 2.66 -0.69 1.05
CA LEU A 40 1.53 -1.43 0.51
C LEU A 40 1.99 -2.39 -0.60
N ARG A 41 2.74 -1.89 -1.60
CA ARG A 41 3.25 -2.71 -2.72
C ARG A 41 4.14 -3.86 -2.23
N LEU A 42 5.05 -3.59 -1.30
CA LEU A 42 5.94 -4.60 -0.72
C LEU A 42 5.17 -5.71 0.01
N MET A 43 4.09 -5.37 0.70
CA MET A 43 3.27 -6.33 1.42
C MET A 43 2.28 -7.07 0.51
N LEU A 44 1.81 -6.43 -0.57
CA LEU A 44 0.85 -7.02 -1.50
C LEU A 44 1.50 -8.00 -2.48
N ASN A 45 2.73 -7.74 -2.93
CA ASN A 45 3.44 -8.57 -3.91
C ASN A 45 3.63 -10.06 -3.52
N PRO A 46 3.90 -10.43 -2.25
CA PRO A 46 4.02 -11.83 -1.86
C PRO A 46 2.68 -12.53 -1.58
N VAL A 47 1.55 -11.82 -1.62
CA VAL A 47 0.22 -12.42 -1.43
C VAL A 47 -0.11 -13.28 -2.64
N ASP A 48 -0.51 -14.54 -2.40
CA ASP A 48 -0.83 -15.50 -3.47
C ASP A 48 -2.20 -15.23 -4.08
N ILE A 49 -2.27 -14.19 -4.92
CA ILE A 49 -3.46 -13.80 -5.67
C ILE A 49 -3.12 -13.42 -7.12
N PRO A 50 -3.98 -13.77 -8.09
CA PRO A 50 -3.96 -13.18 -9.42
C PRO A 50 -4.60 -11.78 -9.38
N GLY A 51 -3.96 -10.84 -8.69
CA GLY A 51 -4.47 -9.48 -8.47
C GLY A 51 -4.24 -8.54 -9.65
N HIS A 52 -5.21 -7.66 -9.90
CA HIS A 52 -5.07 -6.54 -10.83
C HIS A 52 -5.50 -5.24 -10.13
N LEU A 53 -4.67 -4.20 -10.26
CA LEU A 53 -4.93 -2.89 -9.67
C LEU A 53 -5.90 -2.12 -10.56
N ALA A 54 -7.19 -2.19 -10.25
CA ALA A 54 -8.22 -1.43 -10.99
C ALA A 54 -8.29 0.06 -10.57
N ILE A 55 -7.83 0.39 -9.35
CA ILE A 55 -7.79 1.75 -8.80
C ILE A 55 -6.46 1.89 -8.04
N GLY A 56 -5.70 2.95 -8.33
CA GLY A 56 -4.36 3.16 -7.78
C GLY A 56 -3.97 4.64 -7.67
N ALA A 57 -2.69 4.89 -7.37
CA ALA A 57 -2.14 6.23 -7.14
C ALA A 57 -2.15 7.14 -8.39
N GLY A 58 -2.30 6.57 -9.58
CA GLY A 58 -2.33 7.28 -10.84
C GLY A 58 -2.39 6.31 -12.02
N ALA A 59 -2.34 6.84 -13.23
CA ALA A 59 -2.13 6.03 -14.43
C ALA A 59 -0.74 5.34 -14.36
N LEU A 60 -0.56 4.23 -15.08
CA LEU A 60 0.69 3.43 -15.04
C LEU A 60 1.94 4.26 -15.44
N ASP A 61 1.70 5.30 -16.22
CA ASP A 61 2.62 6.27 -16.77
C ASP A 61 2.93 7.42 -15.79
N GLU A 62 2.07 7.64 -14.79
CA GLU A 62 2.20 8.71 -13.79
C GLU A 62 2.58 8.19 -12.40
N ALA A 63 2.44 6.89 -12.15
CA ALA A 63 2.72 6.23 -10.88
C ALA A 63 3.77 5.10 -11.03
N PRO A 64 4.89 5.13 -10.27
CA PRO A 64 5.97 4.14 -10.35
C PRO A 64 5.63 2.75 -9.77
#